data_AF-A0AAN0N556-F1
#
_entry.id   AF-A0AAN0N556-F1
#
_cell.length_a   1.000
_cell.length_b   1.000
_cell.length_c   1.000
_cell.angle_alpha   90.00
_cell.angle_beta   90.00
_cell.angle_gamma   90.00
#
_symmetry.space_group_name_H-M   'P 1'
#
loop_
_entity.id
_entity.type
_entity.pdbx_description
1 polymer ?
#
loop_
_entity_poly.entity_id
_entity_poly.type
_entity_poly.pdbx_seq_one_letter_code
_entity_poly.pdbx_strand_id
1 'polypeptide(L)'
;MAVQDRIKRYRRSGGAADLVRVEVLVPADRRGDILSEAARMRNEHRLRKERLQRSIDQALSLYRLRVLDNIDLDRLSDLKEKSRVVANALMERGDARAFAIGRRMLAELGS
;
A
#
# COMPACT_ATOMS: atom_id res chain seq x y z
N MET A 1 -8.68 -21.18 -19.12
CA MET A 1 -8.44 -21.00 -17.67
C MET A 1 -9.79 -20.84 -16.97
N ALA A 2 -10.10 -21.68 -15.99
CA ALA A 2 -11.39 -21.66 -15.30
C ALA A 2 -11.55 -20.37 -14.48
N VAL A 3 -12.77 -19.84 -14.40
CA VAL A 3 -13.11 -18.61 -13.66
C VAL A 3 -12.65 -18.69 -12.20
N GLN A 4 -12.69 -19.87 -11.59
CA GLN A 4 -12.21 -20.10 -10.23
C GLN A 4 -10.70 -19.88 -10.06
N ASP A 5 -9.88 -20.28 -11.04
CA ASP A 5 -8.43 -20.07 -10.99
C ASP A 5 -8.08 -18.58 -11.08
N ARG A 6 -8.84 -17.83 -11.89
CA ARG A 6 -8.69 -16.38 -12.00
C ARG A 6 -9.03 -15.67 -10.69
N ILE A 7 -10.09 -16.10 -10.00
CA ILE A 7 -10.48 -15.57 -8.69
C ILE A 7 -9.44 -15.91 -7.63
N LYS A 8 -8.95 -17.16 -7.59
CA LYS A 8 -7.88 -17.58 -6.66
C LYS A 8 -6.61 -16.75 -6.88
N ARG A 9 -6.19 -16.54 -8.13
CA ARG A 9 -5.00 -15.72 -8.45
C ARG A 9 -5.20 -14.25 -8.06
N TYR A 10 -6.38 -13.68 -8.35
CA TYR A 10 -6.71 -12.31 -7.96
C TYR A 10 -6.71 -12.09 -6.44
N ARG A 11 -7.10 -13.11 -5.66
CA ARG A 11 -7.03 -13.11 -4.19
C ARG A 11 -5.65 -13.38 -3.62
N ARG A 12 -4.75 -14.02 -4.36
CA ARG A 12 -3.41 -14.37 -3.85
C ARG A 12 -2.35 -13.32 -4.21
N SER A 13 -2.46 -12.73 -5.40
CA SER A 13 -1.46 -11.79 -5.93
C SER A 13 -2.05 -10.58 -6.65
N GLY A 14 -3.38 -10.46 -6.73
CA GLY A 14 -4.07 -9.33 -7.35
C GLY A 14 -4.48 -8.26 -6.34
N GLY A 15 -5.31 -7.32 -6.79
CA GLY A 15 -5.79 -6.19 -5.97
C GLY A 15 -6.71 -6.54 -4.80
N ALA A 16 -6.88 -7.83 -4.49
CA ALA A 16 -7.58 -8.31 -3.30
C ALA A 16 -6.71 -9.16 -2.38
N ALA A 17 -5.39 -9.23 -2.61
CA ALA A 17 -4.47 -10.01 -1.77
C ALA A 17 -4.38 -9.52 -0.33
N ASP A 18 -4.69 -8.25 -0.11
CA ASP A 18 -4.72 -7.53 1.15
C ASP A 18 -6.15 -7.19 1.60
N LEU A 19 -7.17 -7.77 0.95
CA LEU A 19 -8.59 -7.52 1.26
C LEU A 19 -9.25 -8.76 1.86
N VAL A 20 -10.08 -8.55 2.87
CA VAL A 20 -10.92 -9.58 3.49
C VAL A 20 -12.28 -9.61 2.79
N ARG A 21 -12.80 -10.81 2.51
CA ARG A 21 -14.17 -10.97 2.01
C ARG A 21 -15.15 -10.87 3.17
N VAL A 22 -16.11 -9.96 3.04
CA VAL A 22 -17.23 -9.82 3.97
C VAL A 22 -18.52 -9.95 3.18
N GLU A 23 -19.49 -10.70 3.72
CA GLU A 23 -20.83 -10.85 3.15
C GLU A 23 -21.83 -10.12 4.05
N VAL A 24 -22.63 -9.22 3.48
CA VAL A 24 -23.59 -8.40 4.20
C VAL A 24 -24.91 -8.29 3.43
N LEU A 25 -26.01 -8.21 4.16
CA LEU A 25 -27.32 -7.91 3.58
C LEU A 25 -27.44 -6.42 3.31
N VAL A 26 -27.94 -6.07 2.13
CA VAL A 26 -28.11 -4.67 1.70
C VAL A 26 -29.51 -4.46 1.13
N PRO A 27 -30.10 -3.26 1.30
CA PRO A 27 -31.36 -2.90 0.64
C PRO A 27 -31.22 -3.03 -0.89
N ALA A 28 -32.20 -3.67 -1.52
CA ALA A 28 -32.15 -3.98 -2.96
C ALA A 28 -32.11 -2.70 -3.82
N ASP A 29 -32.84 -1.67 -3.40
CA ASP A 29 -32.91 -0.34 -4.00
C ASP A 29 -31.57 0.41 -3.96
N ARG A 30 -30.73 0.14 -2.96
CA ARG A 30 -29.41 0.80 -2.78
C ARG A 30 -28.22 0.00 -3.26
N ARG A 31 -28.46 -1.18 -3.85
CA ARG A 31 -27.38 -2.09 -4.29
C ARG A 31 -26.39 -1.40 -5.23
N GLY A 32 -26.88 -0.58 -6.16
CA GLY A 32 -26.03 0.14 -7.13
C GLY A 32 -25.03 1.08 -6.45
N ASP A 33 -25.52 1.92 -5.54
CA ASP A 33 -24.71 2.90 -4.81
C ASP A 33 -23.64 2.23 -3.96
N ILE A 34 -24.00 1.16 -3.25
CA ILE A 34 -23.07 0.40 -2.41
C ILE A 34 -21.97 -0.22 -3.26
N LEU A 35 -22.31 -0.79 -4.43
CA LEU A 35 -21.32 -1.37 -5.33
C LEU A 35 -20.39 -0.31 -5.94
N SER A 36 -20.94 0.86 -6.30
CA SER A 36 -20.16 1.99 -6.80
C SER A 36 -19.16 2.47 -5.75
N GLU A 37 -19.62 2.62 -4.52
CA GLU A 37 -18.78 3.11 -3.43
C GLU A 37 -17.70 2.10 -3.03
N ALA A 38 -18.05 0.81 -2.97
CA ALA A 38 -17.07 -0.24 -2.78
C ALA A 38 -16.06 -0.34 -3.94
N ALA A 39 -16.44 0.01 -5.17
CA ALA A 39 -15.51 0.11 -6.30
C ALA A 39 -14.56 1.30 -6.15
N ARG A 40 -15.07 2.46 -5.73
CA ARG A 40 -14.27 3.65 -5.43
C ARG A 40 -13.23 3.38 -4.35
N MET A 41 -13.66 2.83 -3.20
CA MET A 41 -12.76 2.47 -2.08
C MET A 41 -11.65 1.50 -2.52
N ARG A 42 -11.98 0.48 -3.33
CA ARG A 42 -10.97 -0.45 -3.88
C ARG A 42 -10.00 0.25 -4.82
N ASN A 43 -10.48 1.20 -5.62
CA ASN A 43 -9.62 1.93 -6.53
C ASN A 43 -8.64 2.84 -5.78
N GLU A 44 -9.14 3.58 -4.78
CA GLU A 44 -8.32 4.42 -3.91
C GLU A 44 -7.27 3.58 -3.16
N HIS A 45 -7.65 2.42 -2.63
CA HIS A 45 -6.72 1.50 -1.97
C HIS A 45 -5.57 1.06 -2.89
N ARG A 46 -5.88 0.70 -4.16
CA ARG A 46 -4.84 0.33 -5.14
C ARG A 46 -3.92 1.50 -5.47
N LEU A 47 -4.47 2.68 -5.74
CA LEU A 47 -3.67 3.87 -6.06
C LEU A 47 -2.76 4.24 -4.89
N ARG A 48 -3.26 4.14 -3.65
CA ARG A 48 -2.48 4.36 -2.44
C ARG A 48 -1.32 3.39 -2.32
N LYS A 49 -1.57 2.09 -2.56
CA LYS A 49 -0.54 1.05 -2.59
C LYS A 49 0.56 1.35 -3.62
N GLU A 50 0.17 1.75 -4.83
CA GLU A 50 1.11 2.13 -5.89
C GLU A 50 1.93 3.38 -5.54
N ARG A 51 1.33 4.38 -4.86
CA ARG A 51 2.05 5.57 -4.41
C ARG A 51 3.07 5.24 -3.31
N LEU A 52 2.71 4.36 -2.37
CA LEU A 52 3.64 3.88 -1.34
C LEU A 52 4.81 3.12 -1.96
N GLN A 53 4.54 2.19 -2.88
CA GLN A 53 5.60 1.44 -3.56
C GLN A 53 6.56 2.36 -4.30
N ARG A 54 6.03 3.31 -5.10
CA ARG A 54 6.86 4.31 -5.79
C ARG A 54 7.72 5.14 -4.85
N SER A 55 7.20 5.47 -3.66
CA SER A 55 7.95 6.23 -2.66
C SER A 55 9.08 5.41 -2.04
N ILE A 56 8.85 4.10 -1.80
CA ILE A 56 9.90 3.17 -1.35
C ILE A 56 10.98 3.04 -2.43
N ASP A 57 10.59 2.83 -3.68
CA ASP A 57 11.56 2.66 -4.78
C ASP A 57 12.40 3.93 -4.95
N GLN A 58 11.77 5.11 -4.85
CA GLN A 58 12.46 6.39 -4.83
C GLN A 58 13.43 6.50 -3.65
N ALA A 59 13.00 6.14 -2.45
CA ALA A 59 13.85 6.16 -1.25
C ALA A 59 15.07 5.24 -1.39
N LEU A 60 14.87 4.04 -1.93
CA LEU A 60 15.95 3.07 -2.15
C LEU A 60 16.93 3.57 -3.22
N SER A 61 16.44 4.12 -4.32
CA SER A 61 17.33 4.65 -5.36
C SER A 61 18.22 5.80 -4.87
N LEU A 62 17.71 6.65 -3.99
CA LEU A 62 18.41 7.87 -3.54
C LEU A 62 19.22 7.67 -2.25
N TYR A 63 18.74 6.83 -1.33
CA TYR A 63 19.21 6.83 0.06
C TYR A 63 19.59 5.44 0.60
N ARG A 64 19.58 4.36 -0.21
CA ARG A 64 19.82 2.98 0.25
C ARG A 64 21.04 2.83 1.15
N LEU A 65 22.24 3.25 0.70
CA LEU A 65 23.47 3.10 1.48
C LEU A 65 23.70 4.21 2.52
N ARG A 66 22.99 5.34 2.40
CA ARG A 66 23.21 6.51 3.26
C ARG A 66 22.32 6.53 4.49
N VAL A 67 21.11 5.98 4.36
CA VAL A 67 20.04 6.07 5.36
C VAL A 67 19.48 4.69 5.71
N LEU A 68 19.44 3.77 4.75
CA LEU A 68 18.80 2.45 4.89
C LEU A 68 19.83 1.30 4.99
N ASP A 69 21.08 1.62 5.34
CA ASP A 69 22.23 0.71 5.38
C ASP A 69 22.03 -0.51 6.29
N ASN A 70 21.35 -0.34 7.42
CA ASN A 70 21.10 -1.39 8.42
C ASN A 70 19.63 -1.87 8.43
N ILE A 71 18.85 -1.60 7.38
CA ILE A 71 17.43 -1.96 7.33
C ILE A 71 17.24 -3.12 6.34
N ASP A 72 16.92 -4.29 6.87
CA ASP A 72 16.54 -5.46 6.08
C ASP A 72 15.05 -5.38 5.71
N LEU A 73 14.77 -4.83 4.53
CA LEU A 73 13.41 -4.69 4.01
C LEU A 73 12.78 -6.01 3.57
N ASP A 74 13.57 -7.07 3.39
CA ASP A 74 13.07 -8.38 2.95
C ASP A 74 12.43 -9.16 4.10
N ARG A 75 12.80 -8.84 5.35
CA ARG A 75 12.16 -9.36 6.56
C ARG A 75 10.77 -8.79 6.83
N LEU A 76 10.44 -7.65 6.24
CA LEU A 76 9.14 -7.01 6.39
C LEU A 76 8.18 -7.61 5.37
N SER A 77 7.03 -8.13 5.82
CA SER A 77 6.08 -8.81 4.92
C SER A 77 4.99 -7.87 4.39
N ASP A 78 4.67 -6.80 5.12
CA ASP A 78 3.65 -5.82 4.75
C ASP A 78 4.28 -4.56 4.13
N LEU A 79 3.68 -4.09 3.03
CA LEU A 79 4.05 -2.82 2.40
C LEU A 79 3.87 -1.64 3.36
N LYS A 80 2.86 -1.68 4.25
CA LYS A 80 2.66 -0.60 5.23
C LYS A 80 3.81 -0.54 6.23
N GLU A 81 4.24 -1.70 6.71
CA GLU A 81 5.35 -1.82 7.65
C GLU A 81 6.65 -1.36 6.99
N LYS A 82 6.95 -1.84 5.77
CA LYS A 82 8.08 -1.35 4.96
C LYS A 82 8.06 0.17 4.80
N SER A 83 6.90 0.71 4.42
CA SER A 83 6.74 2.15 4.20
C SER A 83 7.00 2.94 5.48
N ARG A 84 6.52 2.45 6.64
CA ARG A 84 6.72 3.12 7.93
C ARG A 84 8.19 3.12 8.35
N VAL A 85 8.87 1.98 8.24
CA VAL A 85 10.29 1.85 8.59
C VAL A 85 11.15 2.75 7.70
N VAL A 86 10.92 2.73 6.38
CA VAL A 86 11.63 3.59 5.43
C VAL A 86 11.36 5.06 5.71
N ALA A 87 10.10 5.45 5.95
CA ALA A 87 9.74 6.84 6.22
C ALA A 87 10.41 7.38 7.48
N ASN A 88 10.42 6.60 8.57
CA ASN A 88 11.07 6.99 9.82
C ASN A 88 12.58 7.14 9.62
N ALA A 89 13.23 6.19 8.95
CA ALA A 89 14.66 6.27 8.67
C ALA A 89 15.02 7.51 7.83
N LEU A 90 14.23 7.84 6.81
CA LEU A 90 14.39 9.05 6.00
C LEU A 90 14.23 10.34 6.82
N MET A 91 13.31 10.37 7.77
CA MET A 91 13.07 11.53 8.61
C MET A 91 14.12 11.70 9.71
N GLU A 92 14.66 10.61 10.24
CA GLU A 92 15.64 10.63 11.35
C GLU A 92 17.08 10.84 10.87
N ARG A 93 17.47 10.23 9.75
CA ARG A 93 18.88 10.16 9.29
C ARG A 93 19.11 10.87 7.95
N GLY A 94 18.05 11.33 7.30
CA GLY A 94 18.11 11.90 5.95
C GLY A 94 18.28 13.43 5.92
N ASP A 95 18.39 13.95 4.70
CA ASP A 95 18.39 15.40 4.43
C ASP A 95 16.95 15.96 4.31
N ALA A 96 16.82 17.26 4.06
CA ALA A 96 15.50 17.91 3.93
C ALA A 96 14.61 17.26 2.85
N ARG A 97 15.21 16.72 1.78
CA ARG A 97 14.49 16.02 0.71
C ARG A 97 14.02 14.65 1.19
N ALA A 98 14.86 13.90 1.90
CA ALA A 98 14.48 12.64 2.53
C ALA A 98 13.33 12.84 3.51
N PHE A 99 13.39 13.89 4.35
CA PHE A 99 12.32 14.23 5.28
C PHE A 99 10.99 14.48 4.56
N ALA A 100 10.99 15.23 3.45
CA ALA A 100 9.78 15.48 2.66
C ALA A 100 9.20 14.18 2.07
N ILE A 101 10.05 13.26 1.61
CA ILE A 101 9.62 11.94 1.11
C ILE A 101 9.02 11.12 2.25
N GLY A 102 9.70 11.02 3.39
CA GLY A 102 9.22 10.29 4.56
C GLY A 102 7.88 10.83 5.07
N ARG A 103 7.72 12.15 5.16
CA ARG A 103 6.44 12.78 5.53
C ARG A 103 5.31 12.44 4.56
N ARG A 104 5.58 12.42 3.25
CA ARG A 104 4.59 12.01 2.25
C ARG A 104 4.19 10.55 2.42
N MET A 105 5.15 9.67 2.69
CA MET A 105 4.89 8.26 2.95
C MET A 105 4.01 8.06 4.18
N LEU A 106 4.29 8.77 5.29
CA LEU A 106 3.45 8.71 6.49
C LEU A 106 2.03 9.25 6.25
N ALA A 107 1.89 10.34 5.49
CA ALA A 107 0.57 10.86 5.11
C ALA A 107 -0.24 9.82 4.31
N GLU A 108 0.42 9.09 3.40
CA GLU A 108 -0.17 7.98 2.67
C GLU A 108 -0.36 6.72 3.54
N LEU A 109 0.14 6.63 4.77
CA LEU A 109 -0.15 5.52 5.70
C LEU A 109 -1.33 5.79 6.62
N GLY A 110 -1.79 7.05 6.66
CA GLY A 110 -2.81 7.49 7.62
C GLY A 110 -2.13 7.77 8.95
N SER A 111 -2.43 8.94 9.50
CA SER A 111 -2.01 9.38 10.85
C SER A 111 -2.37 8.34 11.90
#